data_AF-A0A222MZ12-F1
#
_entry.id   AF-A0A222MZ12-F1
#
_cell.length_a   1.000
_cell.length_b   1.000
_cell.length_c   1.000
_cell.angle_alpha   90.00
_cell.angle_beta   90.00
_cell.angle_gamma   90.00
#
_symmetry.space_group_name_H-M   'P 1'
#
loop_
_entity.id
_entity.type
_entity.pdbx_description
1 polymer ?
#
loop_
_entity_poly.entity_id
_entity_poly.type
_entity_poly.pdbx_seq_one_letter_code
_entity_poly.pdbx_strand_id
1 'polypeptide(L)'
;MSKALVKRANTLPVLVQRKEESLFDKLKRLYQRSDRFLHLLVGMPSYDKYVEHMKTKHPEREILSQKDFFKEALEARYNGGVNRCC
;
A
#
# COMPACT_ATOMS: atom_id res chain seq x y z
N MET A 1 -68.54 -8.70 -1.47
CA MET A 1 -67.63 -7.82 -2.22
C MET A 1 -66.42 -7.48 -1.32
N SER A 2 -65.66 -8.46 -0.86
CA SER A 2 -64.42 -8.97 -1.48
C SER A 2 -63.32 -7.92 -1.71
N LYS A 3 -62.36 -7.94 -0.76
CA LYS A 3 -60.88 -7.82 -0.90
C LYS A 3 -60.26 -6.50 -1.40
N ALA A 4 -59.46 -5.89 -0.52
CA ALA A 4 -58.06 -5.45 -0.75
C ALA A 4 -57.60 -4.69 0.52
N LEU A 5 -57.08 -5.31 1.58
CA LEU A 5 -55.70 -5.82 1.71
C LEU A 5 -54.64 -5.05 0.88
N VAL A 6 -54.52 -3.74 1.12
CA VAL A 6 -53.31 -2.99 0.76
C VAL A 6 -52.32 -3.09 1.92
N LYS A 7 -51.35 -3.97 1.70
CA LYS A 7 -50.13 -4.22 2.48
C LYS A 7 -49.44 -2.92 2.90
N ARG A 8 -49.50 -2.56 4.18
CA ARG A 8 -48.45 -1.75 4.82
C ARG A 8 -47.49 -2.69 5.54
N ALA A 9 -46.69 -3.41 4.74
CA ALA A 9 -45.58 -4.21 5.20
C ALA A 9 -44.30 -3.39 5.10
N ASN A 10 -44.15 -2.35 5.92
CA ASN A 10 -42.88 -1.62 6.04
C ASN A 10 -42.74 -0.86 7.36
N THR A 11 -43.06 -1.55 8.45
CA THR A 11 -42.61 -1.17 9.79
C THR A 11 -41.69 -2.27 10.30
N LEU A 12 -40.39 -1.93 10.41
CA LEU A 12 -39.24 -2.64 11.01
C LEU A 12 -38.31 -3.39 10.04
N PRO A 13 -36.97 -3.43 10.28
CA PRO A 13 -36.10 -2.51 11.03
C PRO A 13 -34.92 -1.98 10.16
N VAL A 14 -34.43 -0.79 10.50
CA VAL A 14 -33.15 -0.26 10.02
C VAL A 14 -32.03 -1.06 10.69
N LEU A 15 -31.77 -2.26 10.21
CA LEU A 15 -30.53 -2.97 10.52
C LEU A 15 -29.44 -2.35 9.65
N VAL A 16 -28.85 -1.31 10.22
CA VAL A 16 -27.55 -0.74 9.88
C VAL A 16 -26.64 -1.88 9.43
N GLN A 17 -26.37 -1.90 8.12
CA GLN A 17 -25.51 -2.86 7.46
C GLN A 17 -24.18 -2.95 8.21
N ARG A 18 -24.03 -3.98 9.04
CA ARG A 18 -22.78 -4.31 9.73
C ARG A 18 -21.85 -4.87 8.66
N LYS A 19 -21.16 -3.98 7.94
CA LYS A 19 -20.09 -4.36 7.03
C LYS A 19 -19.06 -5.12 7.87
N GLU A 20 -19.01 -6.44 7.70
CA GLU A 20 -17.89 -7.21 8.22
C GLU A 20 -16.64 -6.67 7.56
N GLU A 21 -15.90 -5.81 8.27
CA GLU A 21 -14.53 -5.45 7.89
C GLU A 21 -13.76 -6.76 7.80
N SER A 22 -13.47 -7.20 6.58
CA SER A 22 -12.91 -8.52 6.35
C SER A 22 -11.58 -8.63 7.07
N LEU A 23 -11.29 -9.81 7.63
CA LEU A 23 -9.99 -10.10 8.24
C LEU A 23 -8.83 -9.78 7.28
N PHE A 24 -9.08 -9.91 5.97
CA PHE A 24 -8.18 -9.53 4.89
C PHE A 24 -7.87 -8.02 4.86
N ASP A 25 -8.85 -7.17 5.06
CA ASP A 25 -8.65 -5.71 5.08
C ASP A 25 -7.81 -5.29 6.28
N LYS A 26 -8.02 -5.94 7.44
CA LYS A 26 -7.20 -5.74 8.64
C LYS A 26 -5.77 -6.20 8.42
N LEU A 27 -5.58 -7.37 7.81
CA LEU A 27 -4.26 -7.94 7.52
C LEU A 27 -3.50 -7.06 6.52
N LYS A 28 -4.17 -6.58 5.47
CA LYS A 28 -3.61 -5.66 4.47
C LYS A 28 -3.15 -4.34 5.09
N ARG A 29 -3.95 -3.75 5.98
CA ARG A 29 -3.56 -2.54 6.73
C ARG A 29 -2.36 -2.77 7.64
N LEU A 30 -2.27 -3.95 8.26
CA LEU A 30 -1.12 -4.31 9.09
C LEU A 30 0.16 -4.46 8.24
N TYR A 31 0.06 -5.17 7.12
CA TYR A 31 1.16 -5.40 6.17
C TYR A 31 1.71 -4.08 5.59
N GLN A 32 0.83 -3.17 5.17
CA GLN A 32 1.22 -1.83 4.69
C GLN A 32 1.94 -1.01 5.77
N ARG A 33 1.66 -1.25 7.06
CA ARG A 33 2.32 -0.56 8.16
C ARG A 33 3.67 -1.18 8.51
N SER A 34 3.83 -2.50 8.37
CA SER A 34 5.08 -3.21 8.63
C SER A 34 6.14 -3.00 7.55
N ASP A 35 5.72 -2.67 6.33
CA ASP A 35 6.61 -2.49 5.17
C ASP A 35 7.75 -1.48 5.45
N ARG A 36 7.48 -0.44 6.25
CA ARG A 36 8.48 0.54 6.68
C ARG A 36 9.61 -0.04 7.54
N PHE A 37 9.32 -1.08 8.32
CA PHE A 37 10.29 -1.75 9.19
C PHE A 37 10.96 -2.92 8.48
N LEU A 38 10.24 -3.66 7.64
CA LEU A 38 10.78 -4.75 6.84
C LEU A 38 11.88 -4.28 5.90
N HIS A 39 11.68 -3.15 5.22
CA HIS A 39 12.71 -2.53 4.38
C HIS A 39 13.97 -2.13 5.17
N LEU A 40 13.82 -1.68 6.43
CA LEU A 40 14.96 -1.39 7.31
C LEU A 40 15.70 -2.66 7.74
N LEU A 41 14.97 -3.74 8.03
CA LEU A 41 15.53 -5.03 8.45
C LEU A 41 16.27 -5.75 7.31
N VAL A 42 15.70 -5.72 6.10
CA VAL A 42 16.30 -6.34 4.91
C VAL A 42 17.41 -5.44 4.32
N GLY A 43 17.48 -4.17 4.75
CA GLY A 43 18.44 -3.19 4.22
C GLY A 43 18.18 -2.83 2.75
N MET A 44 16.93 -3.01 2.29
CA MET A 44 16.49 -2.74 0.93
C MET A 44 15.61 -1.49 0.94
N PRO A 45 15.83 -0.52 0.03
CA PRO A 45 15.04 0.69 0.03
C PRO A 45 13.63 0.44 -0.56
N SER A 46 12.62 1.08 0.02
CA SER A 46 11.22 0.97 -0.43
C SER A 46 10.99 1.85 -1.66
N TYR A 47 10.44 1.28 -2.73
CA TYR A 47 10.17 1.99 -3.98
C TYR A 47 9.14 3.11 -3.79
N ASP A 48 8.08 2.89 -3.00
CA ASP A 48 7.05 3.91 -2.76
C ASP A 48 7.64 5.17 -2.09
N LYS A 49 8.54 4.97 -1.13
CA LYS A 49 9.27 6.08 -0.50
C LYS A 49 10.19 6.80 -1.48
N TYR A 50 10.84 6.08 -2.39
CA TYR A 50 11.66 6.67 -3.45
C TYR A 50 10.80 7.55 -4.36
N VAL A 51 9.65 7.04 -4.82
CA VAL A 51 8.70 7.80 -5.67
C VAL A 51 8.20 9.05 -4.95
N GLU A 52 7.80 8.94 -3.67
CA GLU A 52 7.38 10.08 -2.86
C GLU A 52 8.52 11.11 -2.70
N HIS A 53 9.74 10.64 -2.45
CA HIS A 53 10.92 11.50 -2.34
C HIS A 53 11.24 12.22 -3.65
N MET A 54 11.24 11.51 -4.77
CA MET A 54 11.49 12.09 -6.09
C MET A 54 10.43 13.14 -6.43
N LYS A 55 9.15 12.84 -6.19
CA LYS A 55 8.07 13.81 -6.42
C LYS A 55 8.16 15.06 -5.55
N THR A 56 8.64 14.92 -4.32
CA THR A 56 8.70 16.05 -3.36
C THR A 56 9.98 16.87 -3.47
N LYS A 57 11.13 16.24 -3.75
CA LYS A 57 12.45 16.89 -3.76
C LYS A 57 13.06 17.09 -5.14
N HIS A 58 12.69 16.26 -6.11
CA HIS A 58 13.26 16.27 -7.46
C HIS A 58 12.17 16.14 -8.54
N PRO A 59 11.18 17.05 -8.59
CA PRO A 59 10.13 17.01 -9.60
C PRO A 59 10.67 17.15 -11.04
N GLU A 60 11.90 17.64 -11.20
CA GLU A 60 12.60 17.79 -12.48
C GLU A 60 13.22 16.50 -13.03
N ARG A 61 13.33 15.44 -12.21
CA ARG A 61 13.94 14.18 -12.62
C ARG A 61 12.89 13.13 -12.96
N GLU A 62 13.18 12.32 -13.96
CA GLU A 62 12.35 11.17 -14.31
C GLU A 62 12.44 10.10 -13.20
N ILE A 63 11.28 9.58 -12.80
CA ILE A 63 11.18 8.55 -11.76
C ILE A 63 11.58 7.21 -12.40
N LEU A 64 12.62 6.58 -11.85
CA LEU A 64 13.07 5.27 -12.32
C LEU A 64 11.96 4.23 -12.20
N SER A 65 11.95 3.26 -13.12
CA SER A 65 11.08 2.10 -12.98
C SER A 65 11.47 1.30 -11.73
N GLN A 66 10.50 0.57 -11.16
CA GLN A 66 10.76 -0.26 -9.98
C GLN A 66 11.94 -1.22 -10.18
N LYS A 67 12.05 -1.83 -11.37
CA LYS A 67 13.14 -2.77 -11.69
C LYS A 67 14.49 -2.07 -11.74
N ASP A 68 14.55 -0.90 -12.36
CA ASP A 68 15.79 -0.14 -12.51
C ASP A 68 16.27 0.40 -11.16
N PHE A 69 15.34 0.89 -10.33
CA PHE A 69 15.63 1.29 -8.95
C PHE A 69 16.26 0.16 -8.13
N PHE A 70 15.70 -1.06 -8.20
CA PHE A 70 16.26 -2.20 -7.49
C PHE A 70 17.60 -2.65 -8.08
N LYS A 71 17.75 -2.60 -9.41
CA LYS A 71 19.01 -2.92 -10.07
C LYS A 71 20.12 -1.96 -9.65
N GLU A 72 19.85 -0.66 -9.64
CA GLU A 72 20.81 0.36 -9.19
C GLU A 72 21.13 0.23 -7.70
N ALA A 73 20.13 -0.07 -6.85
CA ALA A 73 20.35 -0.32 -5.43
C ALA A 73 21.22 -1.57 -5.18
N LEU A 74 21.03 -2.63 -5.95
CA LEU A 74 21.85 -3.83 -5.90
C LEU A 74 23.25 -3.57 -6.46
N GLU A 75 23.37 -2.86 -7.57
CA GLU A 75 24.65 -2.47 -8.14
C GLU A 75 25.44 -1.60 -7.16
N ALA A 76 24.83 -0.59 -6.54
CA ALA A 76 25.48 0.23 -5.53
C ALA A 76 25.95 -0.58 -4.30
N ARG A 77 25.22 -1.64 -3.93
CA ARG A 77 25.53 -2.47 -2.76
C ARG A 77 26.58 -3.56 -3.04
N TYR A 78 26.53 -4.17 -4.23
CA TYR A 78 27.33 -5.36 -4.57
C TYR A 78 28.40 -5.09 -5.64
N ASN A 79 28.14 -4.18 -6.57
CA ASN A 79 29.07 -3.78 -7.65
C ASN A 79 29.71 -2.40 -7.41
N GLY A 80 29.23 -1.63 -6.42
CA GLY A 80 29.84 -0.43 -5.89
C GLY A 80 31.12 -0.85 -5.17
N GLY A 81 32.14 -1.13 -5.98
CA GLY A 81 33.43 -1.60 -5.54
C GLY A 81 33.85 -0.80 -4.33
N VAL A 82 34.38 -1.51 -3.35
CA VAL A 82 35.11 -0.91 -2.24
C VAL A 82 36.01 0.15 -2.87
N ASN A 83 35.67 1.42 -2.69
CA ASN A 83 36.59 2.52 -2.91
C ASN A 83 37.63 2.34 -1.80
N ARG A 84 38.52 1.36 -1.98
CA ARG A 84 39.72 1.21 -1.18
C ARG A 84 40.49 2.46 -1.52
N CYS A 85 40.34 3.45 -0.65
CA CYS A 85 41.23 4.59 -0.57
C CYS A 85 42.65 4.01 -0.54
N CYS A 86 43.39 4.25 -1.62
CA CYS A 86 44.83 4.27 -1.67
C CYS A 86 45.22 5.73 -1.90
#